data_AF-A0A3B3ZJH0-F1
#
_entry.id   AF-A0A3B3ZJH0-F1
#
_cell.length_a   1.000
_cell.length_b   1.000
_cell.length_c   1.000
_cell.angle_alpha   90.00
_cell.angle_beta   90.00
_cell.angle_gamma   90.00
#
_symmetry.space_group_name_H-M   'P 1'
#
loop_
_entity.id
_entity.type
_entity.pdbx_description
1 polymer ?
#
loop_
_entity_poly.entity_id
_entity_poly.type
_entity_poly.pdbx_seq_one_letter_code
_entity_poly.pdbx_strand_id
1 'polypeptide(L)'
;MVLIWTQFGVKHKNVNVKCKVRVMHRGDSSGSSSSAVKTPCLAIKPPGKDFYKVLGVSPDSNEDEIKKAYRKLALKFHPDKNSDAEAEDKFKEIAEAYEILTDPKKRNIYDQFGEEGEDRLFIYVFIYFLNDEDLFNPFRRFTFSRVGGYTGREDGQHHQSKVELHELLVTLEEVMHGCTKHVKITRKRLNPDGRSLRSEDKVLNVVVKKGWRAGTKITFPREGNETPNKGPADITFILKDQEHPQYKRDGANIVYTAKITLKEALCGCTINVPTLDSRMMPLPCSDIIKPGAMRRLRGEGLPLPKSPSQKGDLVVEFQVLFPDRIPPQSREIIKHSLAKC
;
A
#
# COMPACT_ATOMS: atom_id res chain seq x y z
N MET A 1 40.56 0.63 44.81
CA MET A 1 40.42 -0.09 46.10
C MET A 1 39.86 -1.47 45.76
N VAL A 2 40.74 -2.47 45.80
CA VAL A 2 40.43 -3.88 45.56
C VAL A 2 39.73 -4.41 46.80
N LEU A 3 38.66 -5.18 46.65
CA LEU A 3 38.38 -6.38 47.45
C LEU A 3 37.48 -7.32 46.63
N ILE A 4 37.98 -8.54 46.45
CA ILE A 4 37.45 -9.68 45.69
C ILE A 4 36.95 -10.71 46.73
N TRP A 5 36.20 -11.72 46.27
CA TRP A 5 35.85 -13.06 46.84
C TRP A 5 34.43 -13.17 47.43
N THR A 6 33.59 -14.20 47.18
CA THR A 6 33.59 -15.43 46.35
C THR A 6 32.18 -16.07 46.45
N GLN A 7 31.56 -16.50 45.34
CA GLN A 7 31.27 -17.90 44.90
C GLN A 7 30.21 -18.78 45.61
N PHE A 8 29.35 -19.36 44.74
CA PHE A 8 28.69 -20.68 44.70
C PHE A 8 27.47 -21.05 45.56
N GLY A 9 26.44 -21.60 44.89
CA GLY A 9 25.47 -22.51 45.50
C GLY A 9 24.17 -22.73 44.71
N VAL A 10 24.19 -23.60 43.69
CA VAL A 10 23.00 -24.20 43.04
C VAL A 10 22.18 -25.00 44.05
N LYS A 11 20.84 -24.96 43.98
CA LYS A 11 19.94 -26.09 44.32
C LYS A 11 18.52 -25.88 43.77
N HIS A 12 18.13 -26.72 42.82
CA HIS A 12 16.74 -26.95 42.41
C HIS A 12 15.94 -27.60 43.54
N LYS A 13 14.67 -27.19 43.72
CA LYS A 13 13.62 -28.05 44.26
C LYS A 13 12.28 -27.80 43.55
N ASN A 14 11.86 -28.82 42.82
CA ASN A 14 10.50 -29.06 42.34
C ASN A 14 9.54 -29.18 43.53
N VAL A 15 8.38 -28.53 43.48
CA VAL A 15 7.23 -28.84 44.33
C VAL A 15 6.03 -29.17 43.45
N ASN A 16 5.58 -30.41 43.64
CA ASN A 16 4.48 -31.09 42.98
C ASN A 16 3.16 -30.70 43.66
N VAL A 17 2.12 -30.31 42.90
CA VAL A 17 0.76 -30.18 43.43
C VAL A 17 -0.20 -31.04 42.63
N LYS A 18 -0.89 -31.90 43.39
CA LYS A 18 -1.67 -33.08 43.02
C LYS A 18 -3.07 -32.69 42.52
N CYS A 19 -3.47 -33.11 41.33
CA CYS A 19 -4.86 -33.03 40.86
C CYS A 19 -5.72 -34.12 41.51
N LYS A 20 -6.82 -33.74 42.17
CA LYS A 20 -7.76 -34.64 42.85
C LYS A 20 -8.99 -34.85 41.95
N VAL A 21 -9.06 -36.00 41.30
CA VAL A 21 -10.24 -36.43 40.51
C VAL A 21 -11.28 -37.02 41.46
N ARG A 22 -12.53 -36.55 41.39
CA ARG A 22 -13.68 -37.11 42.12
C ARG A 22 -14.63 -37.75 41.12
N VAL A 23 -14.84 -39.05 41.25
CA VAL A 23 -15.83 -39.85 40.51
C VAL A 23 -17.19 -39.73 41.22
N MET A 24 -18.28 -39.56 40.47
CA MET A 24 -19.66 -39.65 40.97
C MET A 24 -20.43 -40.73 40.22
N HIS A 25 -21.15 -41.58 40.96
CA HIS A 25 -22.05 -42.63 40.45
C HIS A 25 -23.52 -42.16 40.42
N ARG A 26 -24.32 -42.83 39.57
CA ARG A 26 -25.75 -42.61 39.27
C ARG A 26 -26.72 -43.16 40.33
N GLY A 27 -27.92 -42.58 40.45
CA GLY A 27 -29.12 -43.23 41.02
C GLY A 27 -30.25 -42.31 41.54
N ASP A 28 -31.21 -41.99 40.66
CA ASP A 28 -32.69 -41.82 40.72
C ASP A 28 -33.54 -41.01 41.76
N SER A 29 -34.33 -40.09 41.16
CA SER A 29 -35.77 -39.74 41.32
C SER A 29 -36.36 -39.00 42.55
N SER A 30 -36.89 -37.78 42.34
CA SER A 30 -38.35 -37.47 42.22
C SER A 30 -38.72 -35.97 42.42
N GLY A 31 -39.51 -35.44 41.48
CA GLY A 31 -40.53 -34.35 41.54
C GLY A 31 -40.31 -33.00 42.27
N SER A 32 -40.28 -31.89 41.51
CA SER A 32 -41.34 -30.84 41.54
C SER A 32 -40.96 -29.61 40.69
N SER A 33 -42.00 -28.97 40.15
CA SER A 33 -42.03 -27.92 39.14
C SER A 33 -41.77 -26.51 39.68
N SER A 34 -40.98 -25.69 38.98
CA SER A 34 -41.37 -24.31 38.64
C SER A 34 -40.37 -23.65 37.67
N SER A 35 -40.96 -22.86 36.79
CA SER A 35 -40.47 -22.09 35.65
C SER A 35 -39.36 -21.07 35.94
N ALA A 36 -38.31 -21.06 35.12
CA ALA A 36 -37.43 -19.90 34.95
C ALA A 36 -36.78 -19.85 33.55
N VAL A 37 -37.24 -18.87 32.77
CA VAL A 37 -36.59 -18.06 31.71
C VAL A 37 -35.36 -18.65 31.01
N LYS A 38 -35.47 -18.84 29.68
CA LYS A 38 -34.34 -19.10 28.77
C LYS A 38 -33.47 -17.84 28.65
N THR A 39 -32.33 -17.81 29.30
CA THR A 39 -31.24 -16.87 28.98
C THR A 39 -30.35 -17.51 27.92
N PRO A 40 -30.15 -16.90 26.74
CA PRO A 40 -29.19 -17.42 25.77
C PRO A 40 -27.76 -17.28 26.32
N CYS A 41 -27.00 -18.35 26.21
CA CYS A 41 -25.64 -18.47 26.68
C CYS A 41 -24.74 -17.46 25.96
N LEU A 42 -24.22 -16.47 26.68
CA LEU A 42 -23.15 -15.61 26.19
C LEU A 42 -21.90 -16.47 25.94
N ALA A 43 -21.49 -16.53 24.68
CA ALA A 43 -20.25 -17.16 24.26
C ALA A 43 -19.06 -16.43 24.92
N ILE A 44 -18.34 -17.13 25.79
CA ILE A 44 -17.11 -16.63 26.38
C ILE A 44 -16.05 -16.64 25.27
N LYS A 45 -15.68 -15.45 24.77
CA LYS A 45 -14.64 -15.24 23.75
C LYS A 45 -13.24 -15.45 24.39
N PRO A 46 -12.27 -16.08 23.68
CA PRO A 46 -10.91 -16.37 24.18
C PRO A 46 -10.09 -15.09 24.49
N PRO A 47 -8.94 -15.19 25.20
CA PRO A 47 -8.18 -14.04 25.67
C PRO A 47 -7.41 -13.37 24.52
N GLY A 48 -8.10 -12.52 23.76
CA GLY A 48 -7.54 -11.56 22.80
C GLY A 48 -7.73 -10.12 23.28
N LYS A 49 -7.13 -9.16 22.59
CA LYS A 49 -7.24 -7.73 22.93
C LYS A 49 -8.63 -7.18 22.61
N ASP A 50 -9.45 -7.00 23.65
CA ASP A 50 -10.76 -6.38 23.50
C ASP A 50 -10.65 -4.85 23.47
N PHE A 51 -10.77 -4.21 22.30
CA PHE A 51 -10.64 -2.75 22.14
C PHE A 51 -11.68 -1.96 22.95
N TYR A 52 -12.87 -2.54 23.16
CA TYR A 52 -13.89 -2.01 24.05
C TYR A 52 -13.40 -1.96 25.52
N LYS A 53 -12.67 -2.99 25.98
CA LYS A 53 -12.09 -3.03 27.33
C LYS A 53 -10.90 -2.07 27.45
N VAL A 54 -10.10 -1.90 26.40
CA VAL A 54 -8.96 -0.95 26.35
C VAL A 54 -9.44 0.50 26.52
N LEU A 55 -10.52 0.89 25.84
CA LEU A 55 -11.13 2.21 25.98
C LEU A 55 -12.06 2.34 27.20
N GLY A 56 -12.42 1.22 27.84
CA GLY A 56 -13.34 1.19 28.97
C GLY A 56 -14.78 1.56 28.60
N VAL A 57 -15.21 1.19 27.39
CA VAL A 57 -16.54 1.50 26.83
C VAL A 57 -17.31 0.21 26.53
N SER A 58 -18.64 0.28 26.56
CA SER A 58 -19.52 -0.85 26.23
C SER A 58 -19.49 -1.17 24.72
N PRO A 59 -19.67 -2.43 24.28
CA PRO A 59 -19.85 -2.79 22.88
C PRO A 59 -20.98 -2.04 22.16
N ASP A 60 -21.99 -1.59 22.90
CA ASP A 60 -23.14 -0.83 22.38
C ASP A 60 -22.93 0.71 22.44
N SER A 61 -21.74 1.20 22.79
CA SER A 61 -21.49 2.63 22.99
C SER A 61 -21.57 3.43 21.69
N ASN A 62 -22.08 4.66 21.79
CA ASN A 62 -22.17 5.59 20.67
C ASN A 62 -20.78 6.21 20.34
N GLU A 63 -20.59 6.71 19.12
CA GLU A 63 -19.31 7.27 18.64
C GLU A 63 -18.80 8.41 19.53
N ASP A 64 -19.70 9.26 20.05
CA ASP A 64 -19.35 10.37 20.94
C ASP A 64 -18.81 9.90 22.29
N GLU A 65 -19.27 8.75 22.79
CA GLU A 65 -18.81 8.15 24.04
C GLU A 65 -17.40 7.56 23.87
N ILE A 66 -17.15 6.91 22.72
CA ILE A 66 -15.84 6.40 22.31
C ILE A 66 -14.85 7.57 22.20
N LYS A 67 -15.24 8.68 21.54
CA LYS A 67 -14.44 9.92 21.45
C LYS A 67 -14.16 10.54 22.81
N LYS A 68 -15.10 10.50 23.74
CA LYS A 68 -14.94 11.05 25.09
C LYS A 68 -13.99 10.19 25.93
N ALA A 69 -14.11 8.86 25.82
CA ALA A 69 -13.22 7.91 26.49
C ALA A 69 -11.77 8.03 25.98
N TYR A 70 -11.58 8.07 24.66
CA TYR A 70 -10.27 8.28 24.05
C TYR A 70 -9.62 9.59 24.53
N ARG A 71 -10.33 10.73 24.48
CA ARG A 71 -9.79 12.01 24.94
C ARG A 71 -9.35 11.98 26.40
N LYS A 72 -10.12 11.31 27.27
CA LYS A 72 -9.81 11.16 28.70
C LYS A 72 -8.56 10.32 28.93
N LEU A 73 -8.41 9.21 28.19
CA LEU A 73 -7.28 8.30 28.31
C LEU A 73 -6.01 8.84 27.64
N ALA A 74 -6.15 9.47 26.48
CA ALA A 74 -5.06 10.11 25.75
C ALA A 74 -4.42 11.24 26.57
N LEU A 75 -5.20 12.03 27.30
CA LEU A 75 -4.66 13.05 28.22
C LEU A 75 -3.95 12.47 29.44
N LYS A 76 -4.34 11.25 29.86
CA LYS A 76 -3.77 10.55 31.03
C LYS A 76 -2.45 9.84 30.69
N PHE A 77 -2.32 9.31 29.47
CA PHE A 77 -1.16 8.54 29.02
C PHE A 77 -0.33 9.27 27.97
N HIS A 78 -0.49 10.60 27.83
CA HIS A 78 0.31 11.38 26.89
C HIS A 78 1.80 11.36 27.28
N PRO A 79 2.74 11.11 26.36
CA PRO A 79 4.17 10.97 26.67
C PRO A 79 4.77 12.22 27.32
N ASP A 80 4.28 13.41 26.97
CA ASP A 80 4.76 14.67 27.59
C ASP A 80 4.22 14.90 29.01
N LYS A 81 3.11 14.26 29.41
CA LYS A 81 2.46 14.45 30.72
C LYS A 81 2.68 13.30 31.68
N ASN A 82 3.04 12.13 31.16
CA ASN A 82 3.32 10.94 31.93
C ASN A 82 4.65 10.32 31.46
N SER A 83 5.63 10.28 32.36
CA SER A 83 6.98 9.74 32.13
C SER A 83 7.11 8.24 32.44
N ASP A 84 6.01 7.53 32.70
CA ASP A 84 6.04 6.08 32.94
C ASP A 84 6.42 5.32 31.66
N ALA A 85 7.30 4.32 31.78
CA ALA A 85 7.72 3.48 30.66
C ALA A 85 6.55 2.69 30.01
N GLU A 86 5.50 2.41 30.78
CA GLU A 86 4.29 1.73 30.29
C GLU A 86 3.23 2.69 29.71
N ALA A 87 3.37 4.01 29.90
CA ALA A 87 2.40 4.98 29.42
C ALA A 87 2.40 5.07 27.89
N GLU A 88 3.58 4.95 27.28
CA GLU A 88 3.73 4.96 25.82
C GLU A 88 3.02 3.78 25.16
N ASP A 89 3.17 2.57 25.73
CA ASP A 89 2.55 1.36 25.18
C ASP A 89 1.03 1.39 25.37
N LYS A 90 0.55 1.83 26.53
CA LYS A 90 -0.89 2.03 26.78
C LYS A 90 -1.49 3.09 25.85
N PHE A 91 -0.76 4.17 25.59
CA PHE A 91 -1.18 5.22 24.67
C PHE A 91 -1.34 4.70 23.24
N LYS A 92 -0.41 3.84 22.79
CA LYS A 92 -0.50 3.18 21.48
C LYS A 92 -1.73 2.29 21.38
N GLU A 93 -1.99 1.47 22.39
CA GLU A 93 -3.17 0.58 22.41
C GLU A 93 -4.49 1.37 22.45
N ILE A 94 -4.54 2.47 23.19
CA ILE A 94 -5.70 3.37 23.24
C ILE A 94 -5.97 4.03 21.89
N ALA A 95 -4.92 4.41 21.17
CA ALA A 95 -5.04 5.02 19.83
C ALA A 95 -5.53 4.02 18.78
N GLU A 96 -5.01 2.79 18.81
CA GLU A 96 -5.44 1.70 17.93
C GLU A 96 -6.92 1.35 18.15
N ALA A 97 -7.32 1.19 19.40
CA ALA A 97 -8.72 0.93 19.77
C ALA A 97 -9.65 2.04 19.25
N TYR A 98 -9.24 3.30 19.36
CA TYR A 98 -10.04 4.42 18.89
C TYR A 98 -10.18 4.43 17.37
N GLU A 99 -9.12 4.14 16.61
CA GLU A 99 -9.16 4.13 15.15
C GLU A 99 -10.13 3.08 14.60
N ILE A 100 -10.16 1.89 15.23
CA ILE A 100 -11.00 0.77 14.80
C ILE A 100 -12.46 1.02 15.18
N LEU A 101 -12.73 1.55 16.38
CA LEU A 101 -14.10 1.72 16.88
C LEU A 101 -14.79 3.01 16.39
N THR A 102 -14.03 4.00 15.89
CA THR A 102 -14.61 5.26 15.38
C THR A 102 -15.20 5.10 13.99
N ASP A 103 -14.58 4.30 13.11
CA ASP A 103 -15.10 4.09 11.75
C ASP A 103 -16.15 2.96 11.76
N PRO A 104 -17.41 3.23 11.35
CA PRO A 104 -18.47 2.23 11.39
C PRO A 104 -18.16 0.99 10.55
N LYS A 105 -17.36 1.12 9.48
CA LYS A 105 -16.94 -0.02 8.65
C LYS A 105 -15.87 -0.85 9.35
N LYS A 106 -14.88 -0.22 9.99
CA LYS A 106 -13.82 -0.91 10.74
C LYS A 106 -14.39 -1.60 11.98
N ARG A 107 -15.30 -0.93 12.70
CA ARG A 107 -16.02 -1.47 13.85
C ARG A 107 -16.82 -2.71 13.47
N ASN A 108 -17.58 -2.66 12.38
CA ASN A 108 -18.35 -3.81 11.90
C ASN A 108 -17.46 -5.01 11.53
N ILE A 109 -16.30 -4.76 10.91
CA ILE A 109 -15.33 -5.84 10.60
C ILE A 109 -14.74 -6.43 11.90
N TYR A 110 -14.38 -5.58 12.86
CA TYR A 110 -13.88 -6.02 14.16
C TYR A 110 -14.92 -6.83 14.96
N ASP A 111 -16.18 -6.39 14.95
CA ASP A 111 -17.29 -7.06 15.63
C ASP A 111 -17.62 -8.42 14.98
N GLN A 112 -17.48 -8.54 13.65
CA GLN A 112 -17.72 -9.78 12.92
C GLN A 112 -16.59 -10.81 13.04
N PHE A 113 -15.33 -10.37 13.06
CA PHE A 113 -14.18 -11.27 12.88
C PHE A 113 -13.17 -11.27 14.04
N GLY A 114 -13.23 -10.33 15.00
CA GLY A 114 -12.26 -10.25 16.10
C GLY A 114 -10.82 -10.00 15.62
N GLU A 115 -9.84 -10.65 16.26
CA GLU A 115 -8.39 -10.52 15.93
C GLU A 115 -8.05 -11.02 14.52
N GLU A 116 -8.78 -11.99 13.93
CA GLU A 116 -8.57 -12.40 12.52
C GLU A 116 -8.96 -11.30 11.51
N GLY A 117 -9.64 -10.26 12.00
CA GLY A 117 -9.93 -9.03 11.27
C GLY A 117 -8.72 -8.10 11.14
N GLU A 118 -7.67 -8.24 11.95
CA GLU A 118 -6.52 -7.32 11.95
C GLU A 118 -5.69 -7.42 10.67
N ASP A 119 -5.41 -8.63 10.19
CA ASP A 119 -4.71 -8.86 8.91
C ASP A 119 -5.54 -8.36 7.71
N ARG A 120 -6.88 -8.45 7.79
CA ARG A 120 -7.79 -7.91 6.77
C ARG A 120 -7.96 -6.39 6.88
N LEU A 121 -7.94 -5.83 8.09
CA LEU A 121 -7.89 -4.40 8.34
C LEU A 121 -6.55 -3.83 7.89
N PHE A 122 -5.45 -4.58 7.99
CA PHE A 122 -4.14 -4.19 7.46
C PHE A 122 -4.19 -4.05 5.94
N ILE A 123 -4.83 -5.02 5.25
CA ILE A 123 -5.07 -4.95 3.80
C ILE A 123 -6.03 -3.80 3.45
N TYR A 124 -7.08 -3.57 4.24
CA TYR A 124 -8.02 -2.46 4.03
C TYR A 124 -7.34 -1.10 4.25
N VAL A 125 -6.62 -0.91 5.36
CA VAL A 125 -5.86 0.31 5.68
C VAL A 125 -4.77 0.55 4.62
N PHE A 126 -4.07 -0.48 4.16
CA PHE A 126 -3.05 -0.38 3.10
C PHE A 126 -3.64 0.02 1.73
N ILE A 127 -4.81 -0.50 1.37
CA ILE A 127 -5.51 -0.16 0.12
C ILE A 127 -6.09 1.27 0.16
N TYR A 128 -6.55 1.75 1.33
CA TYR A 128 -7.08 3.11 1.47
C TYR A 128 -5.99 4.18 1.68
N PHE A 129 -4.77 3.82 2.12
CA PHE A 129 -3.66 4.78 2.35
C PHE A 129 -2.80 5.12 1.12
N LEU A 130 -2.88 4.40 0.00
CA LEU A 130 -2.14 4.69 -1.24
C LEU A 130 -2.76 5.83 -2.09
N ASN A 131 -3.50 6.76 -1.45
CA ASN A 131 -4.16 7.89 -2.10
C ASN A 131 -3.99 9.20 -1.29
N ASP A 132 -2.74 9.66 -1.18
CA ASP A 132 -2.22 11.04 -0.96
C ASP A 132 -2.74 11.95 0.19
N GLU A 133 -1.80 12.75 0.73
CA GLU A 133 -1.90 13.89 1.68
C GLU A 133 -2.29 13.62 3.15
N ASP A 134 -1.28 13.35 3.99
CA ASP A 134 -1.30 13.68 5.43
C ASP A 134 0.10 13.53 6.07
N LEU A 135 1.09 14.26 5.52
CA LEU A 135 2.47 14.29 6.05
C LEU A 135 2.61 15.18 7.30
N PHE A 136 1.55 15.91 7.69
CA PHE A 136 1.53 16.87 8.81
C PHE A 136 0.59 16.47 9.96
N ASN A 137 0.29 15.18 10.12
CA ASN A 137 -0.40 14.70 11.32
C ASN A 137 0.64 14.18 12.35
N PRO A 138 0.89 14.89 13.48
CA PRO A 138 1.97 14.58 14.41
C PRO A 138 1.83 13.21 15.11
N PHE A 139 0.64 12.59 15.06
CA PHE A 139 0.40 11.25 15.58
C PHE A 139 0.76 10.11 14.61
N ARG A 140 0.91 10.37 13.30
CA ARG A 140 1.30 9.33 12.31
C ARG A 140 2.78 8.94 12.36
N ARG A 141 3.61 9.68 13.10
CA ARG A 141 5.02 9.32 13.33
C ARG A 141 5.17 8.17 14.34
N PHE A 142 4.22 7.98 15.26
CA PHE A 142 4.31 6.95 16.30
C PHE A 142 3.92 5.55 15.83
N THR A 143 3.07 5.40 14.80
CA THR A 143 2.80 4.10 14.17
C THR A 143 3.83 3.76 13.08
N PHE A 144 4.41 4.77 12.41
CA PHE A 144 5.48 4.59 11.42
C PHE A 144 6.88 4.38 12.03
N SER A 145 7.10 4.75 13.30
CA SER A 145 8.34 4.42 14.02
C SER A 145 8.54 2.91 14.28
N ARG A 146 7.56 2.05 13.96
CA ARG A 146 7.77 0.59 13.90
C ARG A 146 8.35 0.10 12.55
N VAL A 147 8.53 0.99 11.56
CA VAL A 147 9.01 0.67 10.20
C VAL A 147 10.40 1.27 9.88
N GLY A 148 11.03 2.00 10.80
CA GLY A 148 12.37 2.57 10.54
C GLY A 148 13.23 2.76 11.79
N GLY A 149 13.81 1.68 12.31
CA GLY A 149 14.78 1.76 13.40
C GLY A 149 14.98 0.47 14.20
N TYR A 150 15.39 -0.63 13.56
CA TYR A 150 15.95 -1.78 14.28
C TYR A 150 17.47 -1.71 14.24
N THR A 151 18.04 -1.09 15.27
CA THR A 151 19.39 -1.44 15.74
C THR A 151 19.30 -2.78 16.47
N GLY A 152 19.91 -3.80 15.86
CA GLY A 152 20.47 -5.03 16.46
C GLY A 152 19.81 -5.64 17.70
N ARG A 153 19.08 -6.74 17.50
CA ARG A 153 19.22 -7.94 18.33
C ARG A 153 18.81 -9.18 17.53
N GLU A 154 19.80 -10.01 17.24
CA GLU A 154 19.64 -11.34 16.65
C GLU A 154 18.96 -12.26 17.67
N ASP A 155 17.78 -12.79 17.35
CA ASP A 155 17.45 -14.20 17.60
C ASP A 155 16.19 -14.63 16.81
N GLY A 156 16.22 -15.82 16.21
CA GLY A 156 15.06 -16.47 15.60
C GLY A 156 14.86 -16.26 14.09
N GLN A 157 15.30 -17.25 13.29
CA GLN A 157 15.03 -17.37 11.85
C GLN A 157 13.52 -17.50 11.55
N HIS A 158 12.81 -16.38 11.43
CA HIS A 158 11.54 -16.36 10.70
C HIS A 158 11.83 -16.33 9.19
N HIS A 159 11.78 -17.50 8.56
CA HIS A 159 11.73 -17.62 7.10
C HIS A 159 10.45 -16.95 6.56
N GLN A 160 10.52 -15.64 6.31
CA GLN A 160 9.54 -14.97 5.47
C GLN A 160 9.50 -15.69 4.12
N SER A 161 8.31 -16.13 3.73
CA SER A 161 8.09 -16.76 2.43
C SER A 161 8.49 -15.77 1.36
N LYS A 162 9.41 -16.17 0.49
CA LYS A 162 9.83 -15.39 -0.68
C LYS A 162 8.58 -14.98 -1.46
N VAL A 163 8.23 -13.69 -1.43
CA VAL A 163 7.12 -13.14 -2.22
C VAL A 163 7.51 -13.23 -3.68
N GLU A 164 6.62 -13.80 -4.50
CA GLU A 164 6.86 -13.95 -5.93
C GLU A 164 6.46 -12.65 -6.63
N LEU A 165 7.46 -11.87 -7.05
CA LEU A 165 7.29 -10.58 -7.71
C LEU A 165 7.26 -10.78 -9.23
N HIS A 166 6.18 -10.35 -9.86
CA HIS A 166 5.98 -10.40 -11.30
C HIS A 166 5.79 -9.00 -11.87
N GLU A 167 6.39 -8.70 -13.02
CA GLU A 167 6.24 -7.40 -13.67
C GLU A 167 5.07 -7.43 -14.64
N LEU A 168 4.14 -6.49 -14.48
CA LEU A 168 3.00 -6.34 -15.39
C LEU A 168 3.22 -5.10 -16.26
N LEU A 169 3.71 -5.34 -17.48
CA LEU A 169 3.89 -4.30 -18.48
C LEU A 169 2.53 -3.78 -18.95
N VAL A 170 2.32 -2.47 -18.96
CA VAL A 170 1.11 -1.80 -19.46
C VAL A 170 1.44 -0.65 -20.39
N THR A 171 0.67 -0.50 -21.46
CA THR A 171 0.85 0.64 -22.37
C THR A 171 0.20 1.90 -21.82
N LEU A 172 0.56 3.06 -22.37
CA LEU A 172 -0.02 4.34 -21.95
C LEU A 172 -1.52 4.41 -22.28
N GLU A 173 -1.95 3.81 -23.40
CA GLU A 173 -3.34 3.72 -23.83
C GLU A 173 -4.16 2.84 -22.87
N GLU A 174 -3.58 1.73 -22.40
CA GLU A 174 -4.19 0.87 -21.39
C GLU A 174 -4.35 1.60 -20.06
N VAL A 175 -3.36 2.41 -19.66
CA VAL A 175 -3.45 3.26 -18.45
C VAL A 175 -4.49 4.37 -18.62
N MET A 176 -4.65 4.91 -19.82
CA MET A 176 -5.63 5.96 -20.11
C MET A 176 -7.08 5.46 -20.03
N HIS A 177 -7.35 4.27 -20.57
CA HIS A 177 -8.71 3.72 -20.63
C HIS A 177 -9.02 2.76 -19.47
N GLY A 178 -8.00 2.24 -18.79
CA GLY A 178 -8.11 1.09 -17.91
C GLY A 178 -8.25 -0.20 -18.72
N CYS A 179 -7.74 -1.30 -18.19
CA CYS A 179 -7.84 -2.61 -18.84
C CYS A 179 -7.90 -3.74 -17.81
N THR A 180 -8.30 -4.92 -18.26
CA THR A 180 -8.16 -6.15 -17.47
C THR A 180 -7.18 -7.06 -18.21
N LYS A 181 -6.04 -7.37 -17.59
CA LYS A 181 -5.04 -8.29 -18.14
C LYS A 181 -5.24 -9.69 -17.58
N HIS A 182 -5.27 -10.66 -18.48
CA HIS A 182 -5.31 -12.08 -18.13
C HIS A 182 -3.89 -12.62 -18.13
N VAL A 183 -3.34 -12.84 -16.94
CA VAL A 183 -1.95 -13.30 -16.78
C VAL A 183 -1.97 -14.78 -16.41
N LYS A 184 -1.36 -15.61 -17.26
CA LYS A 184 -1.17 -17.03 -16.96
C LYS A 184 0.05 -17.20 -16.05
N ILE A 185 -0.17 -17.82 -14.90
CA ILE A 185 0.87 -18.20 -13.95
C ILE A 185 0.93 -19.73 -13.86
N THR A 186 2.11 -20.25 -13.50
CA THR A 186 2.29 -21.66 -13.15
C THR A 186 2.68 -21.72 -11.67
N ARG A 187 1.91 -22.45 -10.88
CA ARG A 187 2.09 -22.56 -9.43
C ARG A 187 2.25 -24.02 -9.02
N LYS A 188 3.11 -24.28 -8.03
CA LYS A 188 3.27 -25.60 -7.42
C LYS A 188 2.26 -25.78 -6.28
N ARG A 189 1.62 -26.94 -6.20
CA ARG A 189 0.67 -27.34 -5.16
C ARG A 189 1.08 -28.68 -4.56
N LEU A 190 0.83 -28.86 -3.27
CA LEU A 190 1.10 -30.13 -2.61
C LEU A 190 0.03 -31.16 -2.98
N ASN A 191 0.47 -32.39 -3.30
CA ASN A 191 -0.45 -33.51 -3.50
C ASN A 191 -1.02 -33.98 -2.15
N PRO A 192 -2.16 -34.69 -2.15
CA PRO A 192 -2.73 -35.30 -0.94
C PRO A 192 -1.74 -36.19 -0.17
N ASP A 193 -0.74 -36.75 -0.84
CA ASP A 193 0.33 -37.56 -0.25
C ASP A 193 1.28 -36.78 0.68
N GLY A 194 1.14 -35.44 0.75
CA GLY A 194 1.90 -34.57 1.64
C GLY A 194 3.40 -34.41 1.30
N ARG A 195 3.88 -35.08 0.24
CA ARG A 195 5.30 -35.09 -0.16
C ARG A 195 5.54 -34.62 -1.60
N SER A 196 4.70 -35.04 -2.53
CA SER A 196 4.85 -34.75 -3.95
C SER A 196 4.25 -33.39 -4.32
N LEU A 197 4.91 -32.64 -5.22
CA LEU A 197 4.42 -31.37 -5.75
C LEU A 197 3.88 -31.57 -7.17
N ARG A 198 2.73 -30.98 -7.47
CA ARG A 198 2.19 -30.87 -8.84
C ARG A 198 2.23 -29.42 -9.32
N SER A 199 2.51 -29.22 -10.60
CA SER A 199 2.40 -27.90 -11.23
C SER A 199 0.98 -27.72 -11.78
N GLU A 200 0.39 -26.56 -11.52
CA GLU A 200 -0.93 -26.17 -11.99
C GLU A 200 -0.85 -24.80 -12.67
N ASP A 201 -1.43 -24.68 -13.86
CA ASP A 201 -1.56 -23.40 -14.53
C ASP A 201 -2.87 -22.72 -14.11
N LYS A 202 -2.78 -21.43 -13.79
CA LYS A 202 -3.95 -20.60 -13.45
C LYS A 202 -3.87 -19.27 -14.18
N VAL A 203 -5.01 -18.79 -14.67
CA VAL A 203 -5.11 -17.43 -15.21
C VAL A 203 -5.62 -16.51 -14.11
N LEU A 204 -4.86 -15.46 -13.82
CA LEU A 204 -5.23 -14.38 -12.90
C LEU A 204 -5.72 -13.18 -13.70
N ASN A 205 -6.82 -12.57 -13.25
CA ASN A 205 -7.41 -11.40 -13.88
C ASN A 205 -6.97 -10.16 -13.13
N VAL A 206 -6.03 -9.41 -13.71
CA VAL A 206 -5.48 -8.19 -13.13
C VAL A 206 -6.21 -6.98 -13.69
N VAL A 207 -7.02 -6.32 -12.86
CA VAL A 207 -7.75 -5.10 -13.25
C VAL A 207 -6.86 -3.89 -13.02
N VAL A 208 -6.48 -3.22 -14.12
CA VAL A 208 -5.70 -1.98 -14.13
C VAL A 208 -6.66 -0.81 -14.26
N LYS A 209 -6.75 0.03 -13.22
CA LYS A 209 -7.65 1.19 -13.26
C LYS A 209 -6.99 2.37 -13.98
N LYS A 210 -7.85 3.25 -14.51
CA LYS A 210 -7.45 4.49 -15.19
C LYS A 210 -6.49 5.31 -14.34
N GLY A 211 -5.42 5.77 -14.95
CA GLY A 211 -4.45 6.68 -14.33
C GLY A 211 -3.47 6.03 -13.34
N TRP A 212 -3.53 4.71 -13.12
CA TRP A 212 -2.60 4.02 -12.21
C TRP A 212 -1.14 4.32 -12.51
N ARG A 213 -0.38 4.66 -11.48
CA ARG A 213 1.04 4.99 -11.56
C ARG A 213 1.89 3.72 -11.69
N ALA A 214 3.01 3.81 -12.41
CA ALA A 214 4.03 2.78 -12.38
C ALA A 214 4.47 2.50 -10.92
N GLY A 215 4.78 1.24 -10.62
CA GLY A 215 5.10 0.76 -9.28
C GLY A 215 3.90 0.32 -8.43
N THR A 216 2.67 0.51 -8.90
CA THR A 216 1.46 0.02 -8.20
C THR A 216 1.54 -1.50 -8.02
N LYS A 217 1.39 -1.98 -6.78
CA LYS A 217 1.48 -3.40 -6.43
C LYS A 217 0.08 -4.01 -6.33
N ILE A 218 -0.11 -5.16 -6.97
CA ILE A 218 -1.38 -5.90 -6.98
C ILE A 218 -1.11 -7.31 -6.47
N THR A 219 -1.58 -7.61 -5.27
CA THR A 219 -1.31 -8.88 -4.60
C THR A 219 -2.49 -9.84 -4.71
N PHE A 220 -2.18 -11.07 -5.10
CA PHE A 220 -3.09 -12.21 -5.16
C PHE A 220 -2.71 -13.18 -4.03
N PRO A 221 -3.48 -13.20 -2.93
CA PRO A 221 -3.13 -13.98 -1.76
C PRO A 221 -3.23 -15.48 -2.07
N ARG A 222 -2.26 -16.26 -1.58
CA ARG A 222 -2.23 -17.74 -1.72
C ARG A 222 -2.24 -18.27 -3.16
N GLU A 223 -1.97 -17.41 -4.14
CA GLU A 223 -1.91 -17.80 -5.56
C GLU A 223 -0.52 -18.24 -6.03
N GLY A 224 0.52 -18.03 -5.22
CA GLY A 224 1.91 -18.42 -5.47
C GLY A 224 2.23 -19.88 -5.15
N ASN A 225 3.52 -20.23 -5.20
CA ASN A 225 3.99 -21.58 -4.95
C ASN A 225 3.74 -22.05 -3.51
N GLU A 226 3.28 -23.29 -3.35
CA GLU A 226 3.09 -23.95 -2.06
C GLU A 226 4.31 -24.82 -1.71
N THR A 227 4.66 -24.87 -0.41
CA THR A 227 5.78 -25.67 0.09
C THR A 227 5.29 -26.67 1.14
N PRO A 228 5.97 -27.82 1.33
CA PRO A 228 5.50 -28.83 2.30
C PRO A 228 5.37 -28.31 3.75
N ASN A 229 6.19 -27.32 4.13
CA ASN A 229 6.21 -26.76 5.48
C ASN A 229 5.39 -25.47 5.64
N LYS A 230 4.89 -24.88 4.55
CA LYS A 230 4.19 -23.59 4.56
C LYS A 230 3.16 -23.53 3.45
N GLY A 231 1.96 -23.07 3.79
CA GLY A 231 0.85 -22.89 2.84
C GLY A 231 1.22 -22.00 1.64
N PRO A 232 0.32 -21.90 0.65
CA PRO A 232 0.61 -21.22 -0.61
C PRO A 232 1.07 -19.78 -0.40
N ALA A 233 2.16 -19.40 -1.07
CA ALA A 233 2.67 -18.04 -1.05
C ALA A 233 1.76 -17.07 -1.80
N ASP A 234 2.03 -15.76 -1.66
CA ASP A 234 1.32 -14.72 -2.39
C ASP A 234 2.07 -14.35 -3.67
N ILE A 235 1.31 -14.02 -4.72
CA ILE A 235 1.86 -13.42 -5.94
C ILE A 235 1.60 -11.93 -5.90
N THR A 236 2.61 -11.12 -6.19
CA THR A 236 2.45 -9.68 -6.33
C THR A 236 2.89 -9.23 -7.71
N PHE A 237 1.98 -8.62 -8.45
CA PHE A 237 2.30 -7.93 -9.70
C PHE A 237 2.69 -6.49 -9.42
N ILE A 238 3.78 -6.04 -10.03
CA ILE A 238 4.20 -4.63 -10.01
C ILE A 238 3.91 -4.06 -11.39
N LEU A 239 3.05 -3.05 -11.44
CA LEU A 239 2.74 -2.33 -12.67
C LEU A 239 4.00 -1.63 -13.18
N LYS A 240 4.35 -1.84 -14.45
CA LYS A 240 5.43 -1.13 -15.13
C LYS A 240 4.94 -0.59 -16.45
N ASP A 241 5.37 0.62 -16.80
CA ASP A 241 5.06 1.17 -18.10
C ASP A 241 5.85 0.41 -19.17
N GLN A 242 5.15 0.02 -20.22
CA GLN A 242 5.77 -0.44 -21.45
C GLN A 242 6.35 0.77 -22.18
N GLU A 243 7.54 0.62 -22.75
CA GLU A 243 8.16 1.67 -23.56
C GLU A 243 7.26 2.04 -24.75
N HIS A 244 6.99 3.33 -24.90
CA HIS A 244 6.17 3.84 -26.00
C HIS A 244 7.07 4.57 -27.02
N PRO A 245 6.87 4.36 -28.34
CA PRO A 245 7.77 4.88 -29.38
C PRO A 245 7.80 6.41 -29.48
N GLN A 246 6.71 7.09 -29.11
CA GLN A 246 6.56 8.54 -29.28
C GLN A 246 6.45 9.32 -27.97
N TYR A 247 6.15 8.64 -26.86
CA TYR A 247 5.78 9.30 -25.62
C TYR A 247 6.59 8.73 -24.47
N LYS A 248 6.99 9.59 -23.54
CA LYS A 248 7.57 9.19 -22.27
C LYS A 248 6.63 9.61 -21.16
N ARG A 249 6.31 8.69 -20.25
CA ARG A 249 5.47 9.00 -19.09
C ARG A 249 6.26 9.79 -18.06
N ASP A 250 5.65 10.85 -17.52
CA ASP A 250 6.12 11.59 -16.36
C ASP A 250 4.96 11.79 -15.37
N GLY A 251 4.76 10.80 -14.50
CA GLY A 251 3.62 10.78 -13.58
C GLY A 251 2.28 10.71 -14.30
N ALA A 252 1.50 11.80 -14.24
CA ALA A 252 0.24 11.97 -14.97
C ALA A 252 0.41 12.71 -16.30
N ASN A 253 1.57 13.33 -16.52
CA ASN A 253 1.91 13.98 -17.78
C ASN A 253 2.53 12.96 -18.73
N ILE A 254 2.47 13.27 -20.02
CA ILE A 254 3.20 12.55 -21.05
C ILE A 254 4.08 13.55 -21.81
N VAL A 255 5.28 13.13 -22.16
CA VAL A 255 6.27 13.95 -22.88
C VAL A 255 6.37 13.44 -24.30
N TYR A 256 6.15 14.31 -25.28
CA TYR A 256 6.34 14.07 -26.70
C TYR A 256 7.52 14.88 -27.20
N THR A 257 8.48 14.22 -27.86
CA THR A 257 9.63 14.91 -28.46
C THR A 257 9.30 15.33 -29.89
N ALA A 258 9.03 16.62 -30.08
CA ALA A 258 8.79 17.22 -31.38
C ALA A 258 10.12 17.58 -32.05
N LYS A 259 10.37 16.98 -33.20
CA LYS A 259 11.55 17.30 -34.03
C LYS A 259 11.19 18.44 -34.98
N ILE A 260 11.93 19.53 -34.89
CA ILE A 260 11.76 20.71 -35.76
C ILE A 260 13.09 21.10 -36.39
N THR A 261 13.05 21.66 -37.59
CA THR A 261 14.25 22.17 -38.26
C THR A 261 14.70 23.50 -37.64
N LEU A 262 15.98 23.85 -37.82
CA LEU A 262 16.49 25.17 -37.43
C LEU A 262 15.69 26.33 -38.05
N LYS A 263 15.22 26.17 -39.30
CA LYS A 263 14.36 27.16 -39.97
C LYS A 263 13.06 27.35 -39.21
N GLU A 264 12.36 26.26 -38.89
CA GLU A 264 11.08 26.30 -38.16
C GLU A 264 11.25 26.86 -36.74
N ALA A 265 12.38 26.57 -36.09
CA ALA A 265 12.70 27.09 -34.76
C ALA A 265 12.95 28.61 -34.75
N LEU A 266 13.50 29.19 -35.83
CA LEU A 266 13.83 30.62 -35.93
C LEU A 266 12.72 31.47 -36.58
N CYS A 267 12.06 30.94 -37.61
CA CYS A 267 11.06 31.66 -38.41
C CYS A 267 9.61 31.42 -37.95
N GLY A 268 9.42 30.52 -36.99
CA GLY A 268 8.11 30.07 -36.53
C GLY A 268 7.53 28.97 -37.43
N CYS A 269 6.66 28.15 -36.83
CA CYS A 269 5.98 27.03 -37.49
C CYS A 269 4.70 26.67 -36.74
N THR A 270 3.84 25.84 -37.34
CA THR A 270 2.72 25.20 -36.63
C THR A 270 2.95 23.70 -36.67
N ILE A 271 3.09 23.10 -35.48
CA ILE A 271 3.42 21.68 -35.35
C ILE A 271 2.15 20.94 -34.98
N ASN A 272 1.84 19.88 -35.72
CA ASN A 272 0.70 19.02 -35.41
C ASN A 272 1.16 17.94 -34.43
N VAL A 273 0.81 18.11 -33.16
CA VAL A 273 1.22 17.21 -32.08
C VAL A 273 0.23 16.05 -32.01
N PRO A 274 0.66 14.79 -32.17
CA PRO A 274 -0.21 13.66 -31.93
C PRO A 274 -0.52 13.57 -30.43
N THR A 275 -1.80 13.34 -30.12
CA THR A 275 -2.26 13.04 -28.76
C THR A 275 -2.36 11.53 -28.56
N LEU A 276 -2.43 11.08 -27.31
CA LEU A 276 -2.60 9.66 -26.98
C LEU A 276 -3.96 9.11 -27.47
N ASP A 277 -4.95 9.98 -27.63
CA ASP A 277 -6.27 9.66 -28.21
C ASP A 277 -6.26 9.61 -29.76
N SER A 278 -5.09 9.58 -30.39
CA SER A 278 -4.90 9.60 -31.86
C SER A 278 -5.42 10.85 -32.59
N ARG A 279 -5.66 11.95 -31.87
CA ARG A 279 -6.01 13.26 -32.47
C ARG A 279 -4.75 14.08 -32.74
N MET A 280 -4.77 14.90 -33.79
CA MET A 280 -3.69 15.85 -34.08
C MET A 280 -4.05 17.24 -33.55
N MET A 281 -3.24 17.76 -32.63
CA MET A 281 -3.44 19.07 -32.02
C MET A 281 -2.46 20.09 -32.62
N PRO A 282 -2.94 21.12 -33.34
CA PRO A 282 -2.06 22.15 -33.89
C PRO A 282 -1.49 23.03 -32.77
N LEU A 283 -0.17 23.13 -32.70
CA LEU A 283 0.57 23.97 -31.76
C LEU A 283 1.31 25.08 -32.54
N PRO A 284 0.73 26.29 -32.64
CA PRO A 284 1.38 27.41 -33.32
C PRO A 284 2.57 27.90 -32.50
N CYS A 285 3.70 28.08 -33.17
CA CYS A 285 4.96 28.52 -32.63
C CYS A 285 5.43 29.76 -33.39
N SER A 286 5.01 30.95 -32.94
CA SER A 286 5.43 32.24 -33.50
C SER A 286 6.83 32.66 -33.05
N ASP A 287 7.20 32.28 -31.83
CA ASP A 287 8.42 32.76 -31.18
C ASP A 287 9.60 31.82 -31.43
N ILE A 288 10.82 32.32 -31.21
CA ILE A 288 12.04 31.52 -31.36
C ILE A 288 12.03 30.36 -30.36
N ILE A 289 12.15 29.13 -30.87
CA ILE A 289 12.21 27.92 -30.07
C ILE A 289 13.67 27.53 -29.82
N LYS A 290 14.06 27.48 -28.55
CA LYS A 290 15.37 26.97 -28.13
C LYS A 290 15.38 25.43 -28.11
N PRO A 291 16.51 24.77 -28.40
CA PRO A 291 16.65 23.32 -28.18
C PRO A 291 16.34 22.95 -26.72
N GLY A 292 15.53 21.91 -26.51
CA GLY A 292 15.07 21.49 -25.19
C GLY A 292 13.99 22.37 -24.56
N ALA A 293 13.50 23.40 -25.28
CA ALA A 293 12.34 24.15 -24.82
C ALA A 293 11.12 23.22 -24.70
N MET A 294 10.27 23.49 -23.70
CA MET A 294 9.07 22.71 -23.45
C MET A 294 7.83 23.59 -23.56
N ARG A 295 6.79 23.09 -24.22
CA ARG A 295 5.44 23.67 -24.22
C ARG A 295 4.45 22.66 -23.66
N ARG A 296 3.31 23.12 -23.15
CA ARG A 296 2.30 22.26 -22.53
C ARG A 296 0.96 22.40 -23.23
N LEU A 297 0.36 21.28 -23.60
CA LEU A 297 -1.01 21.15 -24.02
C LEU A 297 -1.81 20.62 -22.82
N ARG A 298 -2.61 21.50 -22.22
CA ARG A 298 -3.31 21.20 -20.96
C ARG A 298 -4.40 20.16 -21.16
N GLY A 299 -4.49 19.20 -20.25
CA GLY A 299 -5.55 18.18 -20.25
C GLY A 299 -5.41 17.08 -21.32
N GLU A 300 -4.28 17.03 -22.03
CA GLU A 300 -3.99 16.02 -23.06
C GLU A 300 -3.06 14.89 -22.55
N GLY A 301 -2.85 14.81 -21.22
CA GLY A 301 -2.08 13.75 -20.56
C GLY A 301 -2.90 12.54 -20.09
N LEU A 302 -2.39 11.81 -19.10
CA LEU A 302 -3.06 10.64 -18.53
C LEU A 302 -4.09 11.06 -17.46
N PRO A 303 -5.15 10.26 -17.24
CA PRO A 303 -6.11 10.50 -16.16
C PRO A 303 -5.44 10.49 -14.78
N LEU A 304 -5.96 11.30 -13.86
CA LEU A 304 -5.53 11.27 -12.47
C LEU A 304 -6.20 10.08 -11.74
N PRO A 305 -5.46 9.28 -10.92
CA PRO A 305 -6.04 8.13 -10.20
C PRO A 305 -7.24 8.47 -9.32
N LYS A 306 -7.19 9.62 -8.64
CA LYS A 306 -8.24 10.08 -7.72
C LYS A 306 -9.45 10.66 -8.46
N SER A 307 -9.22 11.27 -9.61
CA SER A 307 -10.21 12.02 -10.37
C SER A 307 -10.04 11.69 -11.86
N PRO A 308 -10.55 10.54 -12.33
CA PRO A 308 -10.32 10.06 -13.69
C PRO A 308 -10.97 10.94 -14.78
N SER A 309 -11.84 11.87 -14.40
CA SER A 309 -12.38 12.91 -15.28
C SER A 309 -11.38 14.01 -15.61
N GLN A 310 -10.35 14.18 -14.79
CA GLN A 310 -9.26 15.13 -15.01
C GLN A 310 -8.04 14.39 -15.54
N LYS A 311 -7.36 15.02 -16.50
CA LYS A 311 -6.13 14.52 -17.12
C LYS A 311 -4.96 15.44 -16.78
N GLY A 312 -3.75 14.90 -16.78
CA GLY A 312 -2.52 15.68 -16.78
C GLY A 312 -2.30 16.38 -18.13
N ASP A 313 -1.07 16.83 -18.35
CA ASP A 313 -0.70 17.59 -19.54
C ASP A 313 0.13 16.75 -20.53
N LEU A 314 0.03 17.10 -21.81
CA LEU A 314 0.97 16.67 -22.83
C LEU A 314 2.07 17.73 -22.96
N VAL A 315 3.28 17.38 -22.54
CA VAL A 315 4.46 18.23 -22.60
C VAL A 315 5.18 17.96 -23.92
N VAL A 316 5.31 19.00 -24.74
CA VAL A 316 6.01 18.95 -26.02
C VAL A 316 7.41 19.49 -25.81
N GLU A 317 8.41 18.61 -25.91
CA GLU A 317 9.82 18.95 -25.86
C GLU A 317 10.36 19.12 -27.27
N PHE A 318 11.00 20.26 -27.56
CA PHE A 318 11.52 20.55 -28.90
C PHE A 318 12.96 20.11 -29.09
N GLN A 319 13.17 19.19 -30.03
CA GLN A 319 14.49 18.83 -30.54
C GLN A 319 14.73 19.57 -31.86
N VAL A 320 15.65 20.54 -31.84
CA VAL A 320 16.02 21.31 -33.04
C VAL A 320 17.06 20.54 -33.85
N LEU A 321 16.71 20.21 -35.08
CA LEU A 321 17.57 19.55 -36.06
C LEU A 321 18.30 20.60 -36.90
N PHE A 322 19.63 20.56 -36.85
CA PHE A 322 20.48 21.39 -37.69
C PHE A 322 20.68 20.71 -39.05
N PRO A 323 20.76 21.47 -40.16
CA PRO A 323 21.09 20.91 -41.46
C PRO A 323 22.55 20.44 -41.48
N ASP A 324 22.82 19.29 -42.11
CA ASP A 324 24.18 18.73 -42.21
C ASP A 324 25.12 19.58 -43.08
N ARG A 325 24.56 20.29 -44.07
CA ARG A 325 25.30 21.13 -45.01
C ARG A 325 24.52 22.39 -45.35
N ILE A 326 25.23 23.51 -45.51
CA ILE A 326 24.67 24.79 -45.94
C ILE A 326 25.47 25.26 -47.16
N PRO A 327 24.83 25.58 -48.30
CA PRO A 327 25.51 26.11 -49.48
C PRO A 327 26.27 27.42 -49.17
N PRO A 328 27.41 27.69 -49.86
CA PRO A 328 28.23 28.86 -49.57
C PRO A 328 27.47 30.18 -49.72
N GLN A 329 26.62 30.30 -50.75
CA GLN A 329 25.76 31.48 -50.96
C GLN A 329 24.79 31.73 -49.78
N SER A 330 24.10 30.68 -49.31
CA SER A 330 23.20 30.78 -48.16
C SER A 330 23.95 31.11 -46.87
N ARG A 331 25.20 30.63 -46.73
CA ARG A 331 26.03 30.90 -45.55
C ARG A 331 26.38 32.38 -45.41
N GLU A 332 26.66 33.07 -46.52
CA GLU A 332 26.90 34.53 -46.50
C GLU A 332 25.65 35.31 -46.08
N ILE A 333 24.48 34.93 -46.60
CA ILE A 333 23.20 35.54 -46.23
C ILE A 333 22.93 35.35 -44.73
N ILE A 334 23.11 34.13 -44.22
CA ILE A 334 22.95 33.81 -42.79
C ILE A 334 23.95 34.62 -41.94
N LYS A 335 25.22 34.70 -42.36
CA LYS A 335 26.26 35.45 -41.66
C LYS A 335 25.88 36.93 -41.52
N HIS A 336 25.39 37.55 -42.59
CA HIS A 336 24.94 38.94 -42.55
C HIS A 336 23.67 39.12 -41.69
N SER A 337 22.75 38.17 -41.76
CA SER A 337 21.45 38.25 -41.07
C SER A 337 21.59 38.05 -39.55
N LEU A 338 22.44 37.12 -39.12
CA LEU A 338 22.67 36.82 -37.71
C LEU A 338 23.71 37.72 -37.05
N ALA A 339 24.46 38.55 -37.79
CA ALA A 339 25.45 39.47 -37.21
C ALA A 339 24.84 40.57 -36.31
N LYS A 340 23.52 40.74 -36.34
CA LYS A 340 22.76 41.73 -35.56
C LYS A 340 21.94 41.11 -34.42
N CYS A 341 21.98 39.78 -34.26
CA CYS A 341 21.33 39.04 -33.18
C CYS A 341 22.36 38.74 -32.10
#